data_AF-A0A9D0YWE7-F1
#
_entry.id   AF-A0A9D0YWE7-F1
#
_cell.length_a   1.000
_cell.length_b   1.000
_cell.length_c   1.000
_cell.angle_alpha   90.00
_cell.angle_beta   90.00
_cell.angle_gamma   90.00
#
_symmetry.space_group_name_H-M   'P 1'
#
loop_
_entity.id
_entity.type
_entity.pdbx_description
1 polymer ?
#
loop_
_entity_poly.entity_id
_entity_poly.type
_entity_poly.pdbx_seq_one_letter_code
_entity_poly.pdbx_strand_id
1 'polypeptide(L)'
;MACYQQVGWGVYADAAFLDEEGGIWHYENEMGLPREDAERLELLGKTEDVEHVGQLDKRRVEEIRSLIAAIQPEEVKRGPGHILDYGLDTYSAIRYGDGGEAEIICLAKWGDWTYENTDINARAVYLALFTEVLGNDLDSDEYEFLYQPTPFERMSLTDFCGVEKNIFEDATVAVRENGTERTLEGTEAEEKLAWLQSLAVTGKRSALKPEGGETTYLLVTPEGAEAEFVFSDSLLARPDGMYTVEALSTEELEKLEDLKNAQDAIDRTREGIKKRTE
;
A
#
# COMPACT_ATOMS: atom_id res chain seq x y z
N MET A 1 -18.12 2.14 2.32
CA MET A 1 -16.69 2.35 2.65
C MET A 1 -16.55 3.79 3.07
N ALA A 2 -15.86 4.05 4.17
CA ALA A 2 -15.54 5.39 4.62
C ALA A 2 -14.08 5.38 5.10
N CYS A 3 -13.24 6.15 4.42
CA CYS A 3 -11.86 6.37 4.84
C CYS A 3 -11.79 7.81 5.29
N TYR A 4 -11.33 8.09 6.51
CA TYR A 4 -11.36 9.45 7.02
C TYR A 4 -10.11 9.83 7.82
N GLN A 5 -9.76 11.10 7.67
CA GLN A 5 -8.79 11.79 8.51
C GLN A 5 -9.55 12.70 9.45
N GLN A 6 -9.08 12.81 10.69
CA GLN A 6 -9.52 13.81 11.64
C GLN A 6 -8.29 14.60 12.11
N VAL A 7 -8.37 15.93 12.02
CA VAL A 7 -7.49 16.87 12.70
C VAL A 7 -8.31 17.58 13.77
N GLY A 8 -7.90 17.50 15.04
CA GLY A 8 -8.69 17.99 16.17
C GLY A 8 -7.89 18.88 17.12
N TRP A 9 -8.24 20.16 17.22
CA TRP A 9 -7.68 21.12 18.19
C TRP A 9 -8.74 21.48 19.23
N GLY A 10 -8.72 20.83 20.40
CA GLY A 10 -9.68 21.15 21.46
C GLY A 10 -11.14 20.94 21.02
N VAL A 11 -11.89 22.02 20.79
CA VAL A 11 -13.30 22.01 20.37
C VAL A 11 -13.49 22.02 18.85
N TYR A 12 -12.47 22.23 18.03
CA TYR A 12 -12.61 22.24 16.57
C TYR A 12 -12.23 20.89 15.98
N ALA A 13 -13.02 20.40 15.01
CA ALA A 13 -12.72 19.21 14.22
C ALA A 13 -12.83 19.50 12.72
N ASP A 14 -11.81 19.03 12.01
CA ASP A 14 -11.74 18.98 10.56
C ASP A 14 -11.61 17.50 10.17
N ALA A 15 -12.50 17.02 9.30
CA ALA A 15 -12.43 15.67 8.77
C ALA A 15 -12.77 15.59 7.29
N ALA A 16 -12.01 14.80 6.53
CA ALA A 16 -12.35 14.44 5.16
C ALA A 16 -12.69 12.96 5.09
N PHE A 17 -13.66 12.57 4.25
CA PHE A 17 -13.98 11.17 4.03
C PHE A 17 -14.40 10.81 2.61
N LEU A 18 -14.13 9.56 2.22
CA LEU A 18 -14.49 8.98 0.93
C LEU A 18 -15.71 8.07 1.05
N ASP A 19 -16.76 8.30 0.28
CA ASP A 19 -17.96 7.47 0.30
C ASP A 19 -17.90 6.23 -0.62
N GLU A 20 -19.02 5.51 -0.70
CA GLU A 20 -19.19 4.30 -1.51
C GLU A 20 -19.07 4.52 -3.02
N GLU A 21 -19.50 5.70 -3.50
CA GLU A 21 -19.58 6.09 -4.91
C GLU A 21 -18.32 6.83 -5.36
N GLY A 22 -17.40 7.12 -4.44
CA GLY A 22 -16.17 7.86 -4.68
C GLY A 22 -16.28 9.35 -4.41
N GLY A 23 -17.40 9.80 -3.85
CA GLY A 23 -17.58 11.18 -3.40
C GLY A 23 -16.60 11.47 -2.27
N ILE A 24 -15.88 12.57 -2.41
CA ILE A 24 -14.99 13.11 -1.38
C ILE A 24 -15.77 14.18 -0.64
N TRP A 25 -15.87 14.01 0.67
CA TRP A 25 -16.65 14.84 1.56
C TRP A 25 -15.76 15.46 2.63
N HIS A 26 -16.08 16.69 3.02
CA HIS A 26 -15.36 17.45 4.04
C HIS A 26 -16.32 17.92 5.13
N TYR A 27 -15.92 17.74 6.38
CA TYR A 27 -16.64 18.13 7.59
C TYR A 27 -15.77 19.08 8.38
N GLU A 28 -16.34 20.22 8.77
CA GLU A 28 -15.68 21.21 9.61
C GLU A 28 -16.67 21.75 10.65
N ASN A 29 -16.34 21.62 11.95
CA ASN A 29 -17.22 22.14 13.01
C ASN A 29 -16.46 22.51 14.30
N GLU A 30 -16.98 23.51 15.02
CA GLU A 30 -16.56 24.00 16.34
C GLU A 30 -16.99 23.12 17.53
N MET A 31 -17.71 22.01 17.31
CA MET A 31 -18.19 21.10 18.37
C MET A 31 -17.24 19.93 18.65
N GLY A 32 -16.27 19.69 17.77
CA GLY A 32 -15.32 18.59 17.86
C GLY A 32 -15.99 17.25 17.53
N LEU A 33 -15.18 16.22 17.24
CA LEU A 33 -15.72 14.87 17.05
C LEU A 33 -15.75 14.11 18.40
N PRO A 34 -16.73 13.20 18.58
CA PRO A 34 -16.79 12.31 19.74
C PRO A 34 -15.47 11.58 19.99
N ARG A 35 -15.22 11.16 21.24
CA ARG A 35 -13.98 10.44 21.60
C ARG A 35 -13.99 8.98 21.18
N GLU A 36 -15.18 8.37 21.20
CA GLU A 36 -15.38 6.97 20.88
C GLU A 36 -15.70 6.79 19.39
N ASP A 37 -15.10 5.77 18.80
CA ASP A 37 -15.20 5.46 17.38
C ASP A 37 -16.65 5.25 16.91
N ALA A 38 -17.46 4.53 17.69
CA ALA A 38 -18.87 4.30 17.35
C ALA A 38 -19.71 5.60 17.34
N GLU A 39 -19.43 6.52 18.25
CA GLU A 39 -20.13 7.81 18.33
C GLU A 39 -19.73 8.74 17.18
N ARG A 40 -18.45 8.72 16.77
CA ARG A 40 -17.97 9.44 15.58
C ARG A 40 -18.71 8.99 14.32
N LEU A 41 -18.83 7.67 14.12
CA LEU A 41 -19.55 7.10 12.97
C LEU A 41 -21.00 7.55 12.92
N GLU A 42 -21.68 7.52 14.06
CA GLU A 42 -23.08 7.93 14.15
C GLU A 42 -23.26 9.42 13.83
N LEU A 43 -22.33 10.27 14.31
CA LEU A 43 -22.35 11.70 14.03
C LEU A 43 -22.12 11.99 12.54
N LEU A 44 -21.08 11.40 11.94
CA LEU A 44 -20.74 11.61 10.53
C LEU A 44 -21.86 11.12 9.60
N GLY A 45 -22.55 10.04 9.96
CA GLY A 45 -23.69 9.55 9.18
C GLY A 45 -24.97 10.39 9.27
N LYS A 46 -25.01 11.43 10.13
CA LYS A 46 -26.22 12.21 10.42
C LYS A 46 -26.06 13.72 10.25
N THR A 47 -24.83 14.22 10.13
CA THR A 47 -24.57 15.66 10.13
C THR A 47 -24.85 16.30 8.76
N GLU A 48 -25.40 17.52 8.77
CA GLU A 48 -25.59 18.34 7.56
C GLU A 48 -24.36 19.23 7.27
N ASP A 49 -23.39 19.31 8.19
CA ASP A 49 -22.17 20.12 8.08
C ASP A 49 -21.10 19.46 7.18
N VAL A 50 -21.55 18.71 6.18
CA VAL A 50 -20.68 17.93 5.30
C VAL A 50 -20.86 18.44 3.87
N GLU A 51 -19.75 18.88 3.28
CA GLU A 51 -19.70 19.41 1.93
C GLU A 51 -19.03 18.43 0.98
N HIS A 52 -19.59 18.28 -0.23
CA HIS A 52 -18.97 17.50 -1.30
C HIS A 52 -17.88 18.32 -1.98
N VAL A 53 -16.63 17.86 -1.90
CA VAL A 53 -15.45 18.61 -2.37
C VAL A 53 -14.74 17.97 -3.57
N GLY A 54 -15.05 16.72 -3.91
CA GLY A 54 -14.39 16.03 -5.02
C GLY A 54 -14.98 14.67 -5.35
N GLN A 55 -14.45 14.02 -6.39
CA GLN A 55 -14.93 12.73 -6.87
C GLN A 55 -13.76 11.89 -7.39
N LEU A 56 -13.60 10.68 -6.85
CA LEU A 56 -12.72 9.65 -7.39
C LEU A 56 -13.45 8.83 -8.45
N ASP A 57 -12.70 8.29 -9.40
CA ASP A 57 -13.25 7.32 -10.35
C ASP A 57 -13.52 5.97 -9.65
N LYS A 58 -14.44 5.20 -10.25
CA LYS A 58 -14.92 3.94 -9.68
C LYS A 58 -13.81 2.92 -9.42
N ARG A 59 -12.79 2.86 -10.29
CA ARG A 59 -11.70 1.89 -10.16
C ARG A 59 -10.86 2.24 -8.94
N ARG A 60 -10.55 3.53 -8.75
CA ARG A 60 -9.79 3.97 -7.58
C ARG A 60 -10.52 3.65 -6.27
N VAL A 61 -11.84 3.80 -6.27
CA VAL A 61 -12.69 3.39 -5.13
C VAL A 61 -12.57 1.89 -4.84
N GLU A 62 -12.59 1.04 -5.87
CA GLU A 62 -12.44 -0.41 -5.71
C GLU A 62 -11.05 -0.81 -5.19
N GLU A 63 -10.00 -0.12 -5.63
CA GLU A 63 -8.64 -0.30 -5.10
C GLU A 63 -8.58 0.04 -3.60
N ILE A 64 -9.09 1.21 -3.20
CA ILE A 64 -9.11 1.63 -1.79
C ILE A 64 -9.95 0.65 -0.94
N ARG A 65 -11.10 0.18 -1.46
CA ARG A 65 -11.92 -0.86 -0.81
C ARG A 65 -11.13 -2.13 -0.57
N SER A 66 -10.38 -2.58 -1.58
CA SER A 66 -9.55 -3.78 -1.49
C SER A 66 -8.45 -3.62 -0.44
N LEU A 67 -7.79 -2.46 -0.41
CA LEU A 67 -6.76 -2.17 0.58
C LEU A 67 -7.35 -2.23 2.00
N ILE A 68 -8.46 -1.53 2.25
CA ILE A 68 -9.14 -1.54 3.56
C ILE A 68 -9.56 -2.96 3.96
N ALA A 69 -10.09 -3.74 3.02
CA ALA A 69 -10.46 -5.14 3.28
C ALA A 69 -9.25 -5.99 3.70
N ALA A 70 -8.07 -5.72 3.13
CA ALA A 70 -6.85 -6.46 3.39
C ALA A 70 -6.10 -6.03 4.66
N ILE A 71 -6.44 -4.89 5.29
CA ILE A 71 -5.79 -4.44 6.53
C ILE A 71 -6.18 -5.36 7.70
N GLN A 72 -5.17 -5.74 8.51
CA GLN A 72 -5.39 -6.45 9.77
C GLN A 72 -5.32 -5.46 10.96
N PRO A 73 -6.34 -5.44 11.86
CA PRO A 73 -6.38 -4.50 12.99
C PRO A 73 -5.24 -4.67 14.00
N GLU A 74 -4.63 -5.85 14.09
CA GLU A 74 -3.59 -6.14 15.09
C GLU A 74 -2.20 -5.57 14.72
N GLU A 75 -2.05 -5.00 13.53
CA GLU A 75 -0.78 -4.48 13.02
C GLU A 75 -0.44 -3.05 13.50
N VAL A 76 -1.30 -2.47 14.35
CA VAL A 76 -1.10 -1.18 14.99
C VAL A 76 -0.13 -1.30 16.16
N LYS A 77 1.00 -0.59 16.08
CA LYS A 77 2.03 -0.59 17.11
C LYS A 77 2.17 0.80 17.72
N ARG A 78 2.58 0.84 18.99
CA ARG A 78 2.91 2.10 19.64
C ARG A 78 4.21 2.65 19.04
N GLY A 79 4.14 3.84 18.46
CA GLY A 79 5.30 4.55 17.93
C GLY A 79 6.19 5.13 19.03
N PRO A 80 7.37 5.69 18.69
CA PRO A 80 8.34 6.22 19.64
C PRO A 80 7.87 7.45 20.42
N GLY A 81 6.72 8.04 20.08
CA GLY A 81 5.96 9.02 20.87
C GLY A 81 6.79 10.18 21.41
N HIS A 82 6.72 11.34 20.75
CA HIS A 82 7.21 12.58 21.33
C HIS A 82 6.04 13.36 21.94
N ILE A 83 6.21 13.83 23.17
CA ILE A 83 5.29 14.79 23.81
C ILE A 83 5.40 16.09 23.02
N LEU A 84 4.54 16.23 22.03
CA LEU A 84 4.29 17.48 21.36
C LEU A 84 2.78 17.70 21.45
N ASP A 85 2.41 18.84 22.01
CA ASP A 85 1.04 19.26 22.36
C ASP A 85 0.25 19.67 21.11
N TYR A 86 0.40 18.88 20.04
CA TYR A 86 -0.42 18.93 18.83
C TYR A 86 -1.62 18.03 19.08
N GLY A 87 -2.80 18.45 18.64
CA GLY A 87 -4.06 17.78 18.92
C GLY A 87 -4.14 16.30 18.51
N LEU A 88 -5.34 15.70 18.66
CA LEU A 88 -5.51 14.29 18.31
C LEU A 88 -5.72 14.16 16.79
N ASP A 89 -4.65 13.91 16.05
CA ASP A 89 -4.75 13.53 14.64
C ASP A 89 -5.01 12.03 14.55
N THR A 90 -6.17 11.64 14.03
CA THR A 90 -6.57 10.24 13.89
C THR A 90 -6.90 9.92 12.44
N TYR A 91 -6.28 8.86 11.93
CA TYR A 91 -6.44 8.37 10.57
C TYR A 91 -7.06 6.99 10.66
N SER A 92 -8.18 6.81 10.00
CA SER A 92 -8.96 5.61 10.16
C SER A 92 -9.65 5.21 8.86
N ALA A 93 -9.70 3.90 8.64
CA ALA A 93 -10.54 3.31 7.62
C ALA A 93 -11.69 2.57 8.28
N ILE A 94 -12.85 2.56 7.61
CA ILE A 94 -14.04 1.85 8.08
C ILE A 94 -14.31 0.71 7.11
N ARG A 95 -14.24 -0.50 7.67
CA ARG A 95 -14.60 -1.74 6.98
C ARG A 95 -16.03 -2.12 7.38
N TYR A 96 -16.90 -2.27 6.38
CA TYR A 96 -18.28 -2.70 6.60
C TYR A 96 -18.40 -4.21 6.35
N GLY A 97 -18.99 -4.94 7.29
CA GLY A 97 -19.30 -6.35 7.15
C GLY A 97 -20.65 -6.58 6.44
N ASP A 98 -20.86 -7.80 5.95
CA ASP A 98 -22.08 -8.18 5.20
C ASP A 98 -23.39 -7.95 5.97
N GLY A 99 -23.33 -7.88 7.31
CA GLY A 99 -24.46 -7.62 8.19
C GLY A 99 -24.76 -6.13 8.47
N GLY A 100 -24.00 -5.20 7.88
CA GLY A 100 -24.07 -3.77 8.17
C GLY A 100 -23.27 -3.32 9.40
N GLU A 101 -22.54 -4.24 10.03
CA GLU A 101 -21.57 -3.94 11.09
C GLU A 101 -20.42 -3.08 10.51
N ALA A 102 -19.91 -2.13 11.29
CA ALA A 102 -18.78 -1.30 10.91
C ALA A 102 -17.61 -1.50 11.89
N GLU A 103 -16.42 -1.72 11.35
CA GLU A 103 -15.17 -1.85 12.10
C GLU A 103 -14.25 -0.68 11.75
N ILE A 104 -13.72 -0.01 12.80
CA ILE A 104 -12.72 1.04 12.62
C ILE A 104 -11.33 0.43 12.67
N ILE A 105 -10.57 0.70 11.62
CA ILE A 105 -9.19 0.30 11.45
C ILE A 105 -8.34 1.56 11.62
N CYS A 106 -7.64 1.67 12.76
CA CYS A 106 -6.68 2.74 12.97
C CYS A 106 -5.52 2.59 11.97
N LEU A 107 -5.31 3.61 11.13
CA LEU A 107 -4.20 3.69 10.18
C LEU A 107 -3.01 4.37 10.84
N ALA A 108 -3.26 5.48 11.53
CA ALA A 108 -2.28 6.21 12.31
C ALA A 108 -3.00 7.08 13.35
N LYS A 109 -2.32 7.36 14.45
CA LYS A 109 -2.76 8.28 15.50
C LYS A 109 -1.58 9.03 16.07
N TRP A 110 -1.69 10.35 16.17
CA TRP A 110 -0.67 11.22 16.73
C TRP A 110 -1.12 11.92 18.03
N GLY A 111 -0.16 12.43 18.81
CA GLY A 111 -0.36 13.02 20.15
C GLY A 111 0.25 12.18 21.29
N ASP A 112 -0.25 12.32 22.53
CA ASP A 112 0.27 11.62 23.73
C ASP A 112 0.42 10.09 23.55
N TRP A 113 -0.33 9.51 22.61
CA TRP A 113 -0.47 8.09 22.37
C TRP A 113 -0.23 7.80 20.88
N THR A 114 1.01 8.00 20.41
CA THR A 114 1.39 7.67 19.02
C THR A 114 1.16 6.18 18.74
N TYR A 115 0.29 5.89 17.79
CA TYR A 115 0.07 4.55 17.25
C TYR A 115 0.17 4.61 15.73
N GLU A 116 0.93 3.70 15.15
CA GLU A 116 1.11 3.61 13.71
C GLU A 116 0.76 2.20 13.26
N ASN A 117 -0.08 2.11 12.24
CA ASN A 117 -0.32 0.85 11.59
C ASN A 117 0.85 0.56 10.65
N THR A 118 1.58 -0.52 10.97
CA THR A 118 2.72 -0.95 10.13
C THR A 118 2.28 -1.75 8.91
N ASP A 119 0.97 -1.97 8.75
CA ASP A 119 0.36 -2.60 7.58
C ASP A 119 0.56 -1.75 6.33
N ILE A 120 1.05 -2.38 5.26
CA ILE A 120 1.24 -1.71 3.98
C ILE A 120 -0.04 -1.24 3.33
N ASN A 121 -1.13 -2.00 3.43
CA ASN A 121 -2.40 -1.55 2.92
C ASN A 121 -2.89 -0.33 3.70
N ALA A 122 -2.59 -0.26 5.01
CA ALA A 122 -2.89 0.92 5.81
C ALA A 122 -2.08 2.14 5.36
N ARG A 123 -0.78 1.98 5.09
CA ARG A 123 0.05 3.06 4.51
C ARG A 123 -0.40 3.45 3.10
N ALA A 124 -0.76 2.51 2.23
CA ALA A 124 -1.23 2.84 0.88
C ALA A 124 -2.54 3.63 0.91
N VAL A 125 -3.48 3.25 1.78
CA VAL A 125 -4.72 3.99 2.03
C VAL A 125 -4.43 5.36 2.63
N TYR A 126 -3.50 5.43 3.59
CA TYR A 126 -3.04 6.68 4.19
C TYR A 126 -2.48 7.66 3.15
N LEU A 127 -1.58 7.19 2.28
CA LEU A 127 -1.01 8.03 1.22
C LEU A 127 -2.08 8.54 0.26
N ALA A 128 -2.99 7.66 -0.18
CA ALA A 128 -4.10 8.03 -1.06
C ALA A 128 -4.98 9.12 -0.44
N LEU A 129 -5.25 9.07 0.87
CA LEU A 129 -6.01 10.11 1.56
C LEU A 129 -5.31 11.48 1.48
N PHE A 130 -4.01 11.54 1.78
CA PHE A 130 -3.30 12.83 1.80
C PHE A 130 -3.20 13.45 0.41
N THR A 131 -2.80 12.65 -0.57
CA THR A 131 -2.51 13.16 -1.92
C THR A 131 -3.79 13.38 -2.73
N GLU A 132 -4.75 12.47 -2.64
CA GLU A 132 -5.94 12.48 -3.52
C GLU A 132 -7.14 13.17 -2.85
N VAL A 133 -7.34 12.95 -1.55
CA VAL A 133 -8.52 13.47 -0.84
C VAL A 133 -8.27 14.87 -0.28
N LEU A 134 -7.11 15.11 0.33
CA LEU A 134 -6.77 16.43 0.87
C LEU A 134 -5.99 17.33 -0.10
N GLY A 135 -5.45 16.78 -1.19
CA GLY A 135 -4.57 17.52 -2.08
C GLY A 135 -3.30 18.05 -1.39
N ASN A 136 -2.92 17.42 -0.28
CA ASN A 136 -1.71 17.77 0.46
C ASN A 136 -0.51 17.08 -0.16
N ASP A 137 0.55 17.86 -0.38
CA ASP A 137 1.84 17.33 -0.78
C ASP A 137 2.56 16.76 0.45
N LEU A 138 2.94 15.48 0.38
CA LEU A 138 3.67 14.78 1.43
C LEU A 138 5.14 15.24 1.51
N ASP A 139 5.64 15.92 0.48
CA ASP A 139 7.00 16.46 0.42
C ASP A 139 7.17 17.75 1.26
N SER A 140 6.13 18.18 1.98
CA SER A 140 6.23 19.31 2.90
C SER A 140 6.97 18.91 4.18
N ASP A 141 7.97 19.71 4.56
CA ASP A 141 8.75 19.54 5.80
C ASP A 141 7.83 19.44 7.04
N GLU A 142 6.63 20.04 7.03
CA GLU A 142 5.68 19.93 8.14
C GLU A 142 5.06 18.53 8.25
N TYR A 143 4.89 17.84 7.12
CA TYR A 143 4.29 16.50 7.06
C TYR A 143 5.33 15.37 7.19
N GLU A 144 6.58 15.59 6.77
CA GLU A 144 7.67 14.60 6.92
C GLU A 144 7.90 14.18 8.38
N PHE A 145 7.77 15.10 9.35
CA PHE A 145 8.01 14.77 10.77
C PHE A 145 6.78 14.20 11.49
N LEU A 146 5.57 14.46 10.99
CA LEU A 146 4.32 14.12 11.69
C LEU A 146 3.75 12.76 11.27
N TYR A 147 4.11 12.28 10.08
CA TYR A 147 3.28 11.32 9.36
C TYR A 147 4.02 10.24 8.58
N GLN A 148 5.35 10.16 8.69
CA GLN A 148 6.13 9.17 7.96
C GLN A 148 5.80 7.75 8.43
N PRO A 149 5.06 6.96 7.64
CA PRO A 149 4.80 5.59 8.00
C PRO A 149 6.07 4.79 7.71
N THR A 150 6.35 3.78 8.54
CA THR A 150 7.57 2.98 8.44
C THR A 150 7.74 2.45 6.99
N PRO A 151 8.93 2.56 6.38
CA PRO A 151 9.17 2.04 5.03
C PRO A 151 8.83 0.55 4.94
N PHE A 152 8.18 0.15 3.85
CA PHE A 152 7.84 -1.24 3.62
C PHE A 152 9.07 -2.12 3.45
N GLU A 153 8.95 -3.36 3.92
CA GLU A 153 9.77 -4.43 3.40
C GLU A 153 9.39 -4.62 1.93
N ARG A 154 10.35 -4.38 1.05
CA ARG A 154 10.19 -4.54 -0.39
C ARG A 154 11.09 -5.66 -0.82
N MET A 155 10.62 -6.39 -1.81
CA MET A 155 11.37 -7.46 -2.43
C MET A 155 11.42 -7.19 -3.92
N SER A 156 12.57 -7.39 -4.56
CA SER A 156 12.65 -7.29 -6.02
C SER A 156 11.64 -8.27 -6.65
N LEU A 157 11.11 -7.94 -7.84
CA LEU A 157 10.15 -8.81 -8.53
C LEU A 157 10.66 -10.24 -8.70
N THR A 158 11.95 -10.38 -9.02
CA THR A 158 12.62 -11.68 -9.17
C THR A 158 12.72 -12.43 -7.86
N ASP A 159 13.17 -11.77 -6.79
CA ASP A 159 13.27 -12.40 -5.46
C ASP A 159 11.90 -12.88 -4.98
N PHE A 160 10.86 -12.05 -5.15
CA PHE A 160 9.49 -12.39 -4.75
C PHE A 160 8.93 -13.57 -5.56
N CYS A 161 9.24 -13.62 -6.85
CA CYS A 161 8.80 -14.71 -7.73
C CYS A 161 9.69 -15.97 -7.65
N GLY A 162 10.82 -15.92 -6.95
CA GLY A 162 11.80 -17.01 -6.89
C GLY A 162 12.58 -17.23 -8.18
N VAL A 163 12.80 -16.16 -8.95
CA VAL A 163 13.51 -16.16 -10.24
C VAL A 163 14.92 -15.62 -10.03
N GLU A 164 15.93 -16.23 -10.68
CA GLU A 164 17.30 -15.72 -10.61
C GLU A 164 17.42 -14.36 -11.34
N LYS A 165 18.13 -13.39 -10.74
CA LYS A 165 18.29 -12.04 -11.32
C LYS A 165 18.98 -12.01 -12.68
N ASN A 166 19.89 -12.96 -12.93
CA ASN A 166 20.60 -13.11 -14.21
C ASN A 166 19.64 -13.42 -15.39
N ILE A 167 18.37 -13.77 -15.13
CA ILE A 167 17.38 -14.02 -16.18
C ILE A 167 17.30 -12.86 -17.17
N PHE A 168 17.52 -11.62 -16.73
CA PHE A 168 17.39 -10.45 -17.58
C PHE A 168 18.62 -10.11 -18.42
N GLU A 169 19.78 -10.77 -18.21
CA GLU A 169 21.03 -10.40 -18.90
C GLU A 169 20.96 -10.65 -20.42
N ASP A 170 20.40 -11.80 -20.82
CA ASP A 170 20.31 -12.23 -22.22
C ASP A 170 18.90 -12.72 -22.62
N ALA A 171 17.88 -12.49 -21.78
CA ALA A 171 16.53 -12.94 -22.09
C ALA A 171 15.90 -12.22 -23.29
N THR A 172 15.21 -13.01 -24.10
CA THR A 172 14.14 -12.51 -24.96
C THR A 172 12.88 -12.35 -24.11
N VAL A 173 12.09 -11.30 -24.39
CA VAL A 173 10.80 -11.08 -23.72
C VAL A 173 9.66 -11.24 -24.73
N ALA A 174 8.70 -12.08 -24.39
CA ALA A 174 7.44 -12.20 -25.08
C ALA A 174 6.31 -11.68 -24.18
N VAL A 175 5.31 -11.05 -24.81
CA VAL A 175 4.09 -10.63 -24.14
C VAL A 175 2.94 -11.49 -24.64
N ARG A 176 2.13 -12.00 -23.72
CA ARG A 176 0.91 -12.74 -23.99
C ARG A 176 -0.28 -12.01 -23.40
N GLU A 177 -1.21 -11.61 -24.26
CA GLU A 177 -2.42 -10.87 -23.92
C GLU A 177 -3.60 -11.51 -24.63
N ASN A 178 -4.69 -11.77 -23.89
CA ASN A 178 -5.92 -12.35 -24.46
C ASN A 178 -5.68 -13.61 -25.32
N GLY A 179 -4.71 -14.44 -24.92
CA GLY A 179 -4.34 -15.68 -25.61
C GLY A 179 -3.49 -15.52 -26.88
N THR A 180 -3.06 -14.29 -27.21
CA THR A 180 -2.12 -14.03 -28.30
C THR A 180 -0.75 -13.73 -27.73
N GLU A 181 0.28 -14.41 -28.22
CA GLU A 181 1.67 -14.21 -27.82
C GLU A 181 2.46 -13.53 -28.93
N ARG A 182 3.27 -12.53 -28.58
CA ARG A 182 4.24 -11.89 -29.48
C ARG A 182 5.57 -11.66 -28.78
N THR A 183 6.65 -11.94 -29.47
CA THR A 183 8.00 -11.56 -29.03
C THR A 183 8.17 -10.05 -29.22
N LEU A 184 8.71 -9.36 -28.21
CA LEU A 184 9.09 -7.96 -28.32
C LEU A 184 10.49 -7.88 -28.92
N GLU A 185 10.75 -6.84 -29.71
CA GLU A 185 12.04 -6.66 -30.40
C GLU A 185 12.56 -5.22 -30.25
N GLY A 186 13.88 -5.07 -30.35
CA GLY A 186 14.55 -3.76 -30.30
C GLY A 186 14.25 -2.98 -29.03
N THR A 187 13.98 -1.68 -29.19
CA THR A 187 13.74 -0.75 -28.07
C THR A 187 12.56 -1.16 -27.19
N GLU A 188 11.51 -1.77 -27.76
CA GLU A 188 10.35 -2.22 -26.96
C GLU A 188 10.73 -3.33 -25.97
N ALA A 189 11.61 -4.25 -26.39
CA ALA A 189 12.14 -5.29 -25.53
C ALA A 189 13.04 -4.71 -24.43
N GLU A 190 13.95 -3.81 -24.80
CA GLU A 190 14.88 -3.14 -23.86
C GLU A 190 14.13 -2.36 -22.77
N GLU A 191 13.14 -1.55 -23.15
CA GLU A 191 12.31 -0.78 -22.22
C GLU A 191 11.51 -1.69 -21.30
N LYS A 192 10.98 -2.81 -21.84
CA LYS A 192 10.16 -3.74 -21.04
C LYS A 192 11.00 -4.53 -20.03
N LEU A 193 12.19 -4.97 -20.42
CA LEU A 193 13.13 -5.63 -19.52
C LEU A 193 13.58 -4.69 -18.41
N ALA A 194 13.95 -3.44 -18.75
CA ALA A 194 14.32 -2.42 -17.77
C ALA A 194 13.18 -2.09 -16.80
N TRP A 195 11.95 -2.02 -17.30
CA TRP A 195 10.77 -1.85 -16.44
C TRP A 195 10.56 -3.04 -15.51
N LEU A 196 10.59 -4.28 -16.00
CA LEU A 196 10.42 -5.47 -15.14
C LEU A 196 11.53 -5.57 -14.08
N GLN A 197 12.77 -5.23 -14.44
CA GLN A 197 13.90 -5.15 -13.51
C GLN A 197 13.72 -4.08 -12.43
N SER A 198 13.00 -2.99 -12.74
CA SER A 198 12.81 -1.90 -11.79
C SER A 198 11.69 -2.15 -10.79
N LEU A 199 10.87 -3.19 -10.99
CA LEU A 199 9.73 -3.47 -10.13
C LEU A 199 10.15 -4.12 -8.81
N ALA A 200 9.62 -3.57 -7.72
CA ALA A 200 9.59 -4.21 -6.42
C ALA A 200 8.16 -4.59 -6.04
N VAL A 201 8.02 -5.77 -5.46
CA VAL A 201 6.78 -6.24 -4.85
C VAL A 201 6.79 -5.77 -3.41
N THR A 202 5.71 -5.11 -3.01
CA THR A 202 5.60 -4.51 -1.68
C THR A 202 5.04 -5.49 -0.63
N GLY A 203 4.93 -6.77 -0.99
CA GLY A 203 4.77 -7.89 -0.07
C GLY A 203 3.35 -8.20 0.40
N LYS A 204 2.36 -7.32 0.19
CA LYS A 204 0.97 -7.61 0.56
C LYS A 204 0.03 -7.93 -0.58
N ARG A 205 -0.81 -8.91 -0.27
CA ARG A 205 -1.86 -9.45 -1.11
C ARG A 205 -3.06 -8.49 -1.10
N SER A 206 -3.45 -8.04 -2.28
CA SER A 206 -4.72 -7.40 -2.57
C SER A 206 -5.87 -8.37 -2.35
N ALA A 207 -7.00 -7.85 -1.85
CA ALA A 207 -8.26 -8.61 -1.76
C ALA A 207 -8.98 -8.73 -3.11
N LEU A 208 -8.51 -8.00 -4.15
CA LEU A 208 -9.03 -8.12 -5.50
C LEU A 208 -8.78 -9.54 -6.03
N LYS A 209 -9.68 -9.98 -6.92
CA LYS A 209 -9.52 -11.22 -7.69
C LYS A 209 -9.16 -10.86 -9.13
N PRO A 210 -8.39 -11.71 -9.85
CA PRO A 210 -8.19 -11.52 -11.27
C PRO A 210 -9.55 -11.60 -11.99
N GLU A 211 -9.95 -10.55 -12.70
CA GLU A 211 -11.23 -10.50 -13.43
C GLU A 211 -11.08 -10.86 -14.93
N GLY A 212 -9.90 -11.34 -15.33
CA GLY A 212 -9.52 -11.61 -16.71
C GLY A 212 -8.80 -10.42 -17.36
N GLY A 213 -8.29 -10.60 -18.59
CA GLY A 213 -7.49 -9.57 -19.26
C GLY A 213 -6.05 -9.47 -18.77
N GLU A 214 -5.49 -10.57 -18.26
CA GLU A 214 -4.12 -10.63 -17.76
C GLU A 214 -3.10 -10.43 -18.90
N THR A 215 -2.08 -9.62 -18.62
CA THR A 215 -0.89 -9.48 -19.45
C THR A 215 0.22 -10.33 -18.84
N THR A 216 0.69 -11.32 -19.58
CA THR A 216 1.80 -12.17 -19.17
C THR A 216 3.07 -11.75 -19.89
N TYR A 217 4.15 -11.56 -19.15
CA TYR A 217 5.50 -11.39 -19.70
C TYR A 217 6.30 -12.67 -19.46
N LEU A 218 6.74 -13.29 -20.54
CA LEU A 218 7.57 -14.48 -20.54
C LEU A 218 8.99 -14.09 -20.94
N LEU A 219 9.95 -14.35 -20.05
CA LEU A 219 11.37 -14.19 -20.32
C LEU A 219 11.97 -15.56 -20.63
N VAL A 220 12.76 -15.64 -21.70
CA VAL A 220 13.43 -16.87 -22.12
C VAL A 220 14.90 -16.57 -22.43
N THR A 221 15.82 -17.21 -21.69
CA THR A 221 17.26 -17.10 -21.95
C THR A 221 17.72 -18.03 -23.07
N PRO A 222 18.90 -17.80 -23.68
CA PRO A 222 19.46 -18.70 -24.71
C PRO A 222 19.65 -20.15 -24.23
N GLU A 223 19.88 -20.35 -22.93
CA GLU A 223 20.04 -21.65 -22.26
C GLU A 223 18.71 -22.35 -21.98
N GLY A 224 17.58 -21.68 -22.22
CA GLY A 224 16.23 -22.19 -22.02
C GLY A 224 15.69 -22.01 -20.60
N ALA A 225 16.26 -21.11 -19.79
CA ALA A 225 15.62 -20.71 -18.54
C ALA A 225 14.41 -19.82 -18.84
N GLU A 226 13.30 -20.08 -18.15
CA GLU A 226 12.04 -19.37 -18.37
C GLU A 226 11.56 -18.70 -17.07
N ALA A 227 11.06 -17.47 -17.18
CA ALA A 227 10.40 -16.77 -16.09
C ALA A 227 9.10 -16.12 -16.57
N GLU A 228 8.02 -16.31 -15.81
CA GLU A 228 6.70 -15.80 -16.13
C GLU A 228 6.23 -14.79 -15.09
N PHE A 229 5.88 -13.59 -15.54
CA PHE A 229 5.30 -12.53 -14.72
C PHE A 229 3.92 -12.18 -15.25
N VAL A 230 2.88 -12.47 -14.46
CA VAL A 230 1.49 -12.22 -14.84
C VAL A 230 1.01 -10.95 -14.15
N PHE A 231 0.46 -10.02 -14.90
CA PHE A 231 -0.12 -8.79 -14.39
C PHE A 231 -1.61 -8.73 -14.70
N SER A 232 -2.39 -8.34 -13.71
CA SER A 232 -3.80 -7.98 -13.87
C SER A 232 -3.96 -6.56 -13.34
N ASP A 233 -4.33 -5.63 -14.21
CA ASP A 233 -4.65 -4.26 -13.81
C ASP A 233 -3.53 -3.56 -13.01
N SER A 234 -2.28 -3.74 -13.45
CA SER A 234 -1.05 -3.23 -12.82
C SER A 234 -0.66 -3.89 -11.49
N LEU A 235 -1.38 -4.92 -11.04
CA LEU A 235 -0.99 -5.77 -9.91
C LEU A 235 -0.29 -7.03 -10.43
N LEU A 236 0.72 -7.50 -9.71
CA LEU A 236 1.34 -8.79 -9.96
C LEU A 236 0.38 -9.91 -9.53
N ALA A 237 -0.12 -10.69 -10.47
CA ALA A 237 -0.98 -11.83 -10.23
C ALA A 237 -0.14 -13.10 -9.97
N ARG A 238 -0.49 -13.82 -8.91
CA ARG A 238 0.12 -15.09 -8.49
C ARG A 238 -0.98 -16.10 -8.13
N PRO A 239 -0.69 -17.41 -8.10
CA PRO A 239 -1.67 -18.43 -7.71
C PRO A 239 -2.28 -18.20 -6.33
N ASP A 240 -1.52 -17.56 -5.44
CA ASP A 240 -1.88 -17.26 -4.07
C ASP A 240 -2.40 -15.84 -3.88
N GLY A 241 -2.61 -15.03 -4.92
CA GLY A 241 -3.17 -13.67 -4.78
C GLY A 241 -2.62 -12.65 -5.78
N MET A 242 -3.10 -11.41 -5.68
CA MET A 242 -2.55 -10.29 -6.44
C MET A 242 -1.75 -9.39 -5.51
N TYR A 243 -0.65 -8.82 -5.99
CA TYR A 243 0.29 -8.06 -5.17
C TYR A 243 0.57 -6.69 -5.80
N THR A 244 0.68 -5.68 -4.95
CA THR A 244 1.08 -4.34 -5.41
C THR A 244 2.54 -4.34 -5.81
N VAL A 245 2.82 -3.69 -6.94
CA VAL A 245 4.17 -3.44 -7.44
C VAL A 245 4.40 -1.94 -7.56
N GLU A 246 5.65 -1.53 -7.36
CA GLU A 246 6.09 -0.16 -7.62
C GLU A 246 7.40 -0.19 -8.41
N ALA A 247 7.61 0.81 -9.26
CA ALA A 247 8.89 1.00 -9.95
C ALA A 247 9.83 1.77 -9.03
N LEU A 248 11.00 1.22 -8.79
CA LEU A 248 12.04 1.83 -7.98
C LEU A 248 13.18 2.34 -8.85
N SER A 249 13.89 3.36 -8.36
CA SER A 249 15.16 3.78 -8.95
C SER A 249 16.24 2.69 -8.74
N THR A 250 17.29 2.75 -9.56
CA THR A 250 18.44 1.83 -9.42
C THR A 250 19.04 1.88 -8.01
N GLU A 251 19.16 3.08 -7.43
CA GLU A 251 19.72 3.26 -6.08
C GLU A 251 18.85 2.60 -5.00
N GLU A 252 17.52 2.66 -5.13
CA GLU A 252 16.60 2.02 -4.20
C GLU A 252 16.64 0.49 -4.30
N LEU A 253 16.79 -0.05 -5.51
CA LEU A 253 16.94 -1.49 -5.73
C LEU A 253 18.25 -2.04 -5.16
N GLU A 254 19.35 -1.32 -5.33
CA GLU A 254 20.65 -1.66 -4.72
C GLU A 254 20.54 -1.70 -3.18
N LYS A 255 19.87 -0.71 -2.58
CA LYS A 255 19.62 -0.70 -1.12
C LYS A 255 18.80 -1.90 -0.66
N LEU A 256 17.80 -2.33 -1.42
CA LEU A 256 17.01 -3.52 -1.09
C LEU A 256 17.84 -4.79 -1.14
N GLU A 257 18.71 -4.90 -2.13
CA GLU A 257 19.63 -6.03 -2.26
C GLU A 257 20.64 -6.09 -1.11
N ASP A 258 21.20 -4.95 -0.71
CA ASP A 258 22.10 -4.86 0.44
C ASP A 258 21.41 -5.27 1.74
N LEU A 259 20.16 -4.84 1.94
CA LEU A 259 19.35 -5.23 3.10
C LEU A 259 19.08 -6.73 3.12
N LYS A 260 18.71 -7.32 1.98
CA LYS A 260 18.51 -8.77 1.84
C LYS A 260 19.80 -9.53 2.15
N ASN A 261 20.92 -9.12 1.57
CA ASN A 261 22.23 -9.76 1.79
C ASN A 261 22.65 -9.71 3.27
N ALA A 262 22.38 -8.58 3.94
CA ALA A 262 22.61 -8.44 5.36
C ALA A 262 21.73 -9.38 6.19
N GLN A 263 20.44 -9.48 5.85
CA GLN A 263 19.50 -10.38 6.51
C GLN A 263 19.90 -11.86 6.33
N ASP A 264 20.25 -12.27 5.12
CA ASP A 264 20.74 -13.62 4.83
C ASP A 264 22.05 -13.94 5.57
N ALA A 265 22.92 -12.95 5.79
CA ALA A 265 24.13 -13.12 6.60
C ALA A 265 23.80 -13.31 8.09
N ILE A 266 22.82 -12.55 8.60
CA ILE A 266 22.33 -12.69 9.98
C ILE A 266 21.71 -14.07 10.19
N ASP A 267 20.85 -14.53 9.28
CA ASP A 267 20.16 -15.81 9.40
C ASP A 267 21.12 -17.01 9.31
N ARG A 268 22.10 -16.96 8.39
CA ARG A 268 23.19 -17.96 8.34
C ARG A 268 23.99 -18.01 9.65
N THR A 269 24.24 -16.85 10.26
CA THR A 269 24.94 -16.76 11.55
C THR A 269 24.09 -17.37 12.66
N ARG A 270 22.78 -17.10 12.67
CA ARG A 270 21.82 -17.62 13.66
C ARG A 270 21.67 -19.14 13.55
N GLU A 271 21.56 -19.69 12.35
CA GLU A 271 21.56 -21.15 12.12
C GLU A 271 22.87 -21.81 12.55
N GLY A 272 24.01 -21.17 12.23
CA GLY A 272 25.33 -21.65 12.63
C GLY A 272 25.51 -21.71 14.16
N ILE A 273 24.92 -20.75 14.88
CA ILE A 273 24.90 -20.75 16.36
C ILE A 273 23.99 -21.87 16.88
N LYS A 274 22.79 -22.03 16.31
CA LYS A 274 21.82 -23.06 16.72
C LYS A 274 22.39 -24.47 16.55
N LYS A 275 23.04 -24.77 15.42
CA LYS A 275 23.72 -26.06 15.17
C LYS A 275 24.91 -26.35 16.10
N ARG A 276 25.46 -25.34 16.78
CA ARG A 276 26.55 -25.50 17.76
C ARG A 276 26.07 -25.64 19.20
N THR A 277 24.78 -25.37 19.44
CA THR A 277 24.15 -25.43 20.77
C THR A 277 23.22 -26.62 20.95
N GLU A 278 22.96 -27.38 19.88
CA GLU A 278 22.37 -28.73 19.86
C GLU A 278 23.45 -29.80 19.85
#